data_AF-A0A3M2B8C7-F1
#
_entry.id   AF-A0A3M2B8C7-F1
#
_cell.length_a   1.000
_cell.length_b   1.000
_cell.length_c   1.000
_cell.angle_alpha   90.00
_cell.angle_beta   90.00
_cell.angle_gamma   90.00
#
_symmetry.space_group_name_H-M   'P 1'
#
loop_
_entity.id
_entity.type
_entity.pdbx_description
1 polymer ?
#
loop_
_entity_poly.entity_id
_entity_poly.type
_entity_poly.pdbx_seq_one_letter_code
_entity_poly.pdbx_strand_id
1 'polypeptide(L)'
;MSYYRELKDFILELKGGGFFLSPRDRWFLKFLEENAYPLEVVKEGIKRFILSYPPEKRQKLPLFLSFKEIEKLRKRHTKQKGTSESWKEKFYRRLELVRPYMADLSFKEPKDVNEAEKMLMEVEKKLAKVLWDNLSQEEKRSLLKKYATFKGEEELFKLLLRRELLKRVGISSLSLFVD
;
A
#
# COMPACT_ATOMS: atom_id res chain seq x y z
N MET A 1 9.35 11.26 -12.01
CA MET A 1 8.56 12.51 -11.99
C MET A 1 7.46 12.35 -10.98
N SER A 2 7.23 13.34 -10.11
CA SER A 2 6.14 13.24 -9.14
C SER A 2 4.81 13.59 -9.78
N TYR A 3 3.89 12.63 -9.82
CA TYR A 3 2.53 12.83 -10.32
C TYR A 3 1.63 13.59 -9.32
N TYR A 4 2.19 14.07 -8.21
CA TYR A 4 1.48 14.80 -7.17
C TYR A 4 0.76 16.05 -7.71
N ARG A 5 1.37 16.82 -8.61
CA ARG A 5 0.71 18.01 -9.20
C ARG A 5 -0.54 17.61 -9.97
N GLU A 6 -0.42 16.59 -10.81
CA GLU A 6 -1.50 16.09 -11.64
C GLU A 6 -2.65 15.50 -10.81
N LEU A 7 -2.34 14.79 -9.72
CA LEU A 7 -3.36 14.32 -8.79
C LEU A 7 -4.02 15.47 -8.02
N LYS A 8 -3.24 16.47 -7.59
CA LYS A 8 -3.75 17.59 -6.81
C LYS A 8 -4.88 18.31 -7.54
N ASP A 9 -4.64 18.73 -8.79
CA ASP A 9 -5.62 19.52 -9.53
C ASP A 9 -6.87 18.68 -9.83
N PHE A 10 -6.68 17.43 -10.25
CA PHE A 10 -7.75 16.45 -10.45
C PHE A 10 -8.64 16.26 -9.21
N ILE A 11 -8.04 16.14 -8.02
CA ILE A 11 -8.79 15.96 -6.77
C ILE A 11 -9.59 17.22 -6.41
N LEU A 12 -8.99 18.40 -6.59
CA LEU A 12 -9.63 19.66 -6.25
C LEU A 12 -10.84 19.92 -7.15
N GLU A 13 -10.75 19.58 -8.44
CA GLU A 13 -11.89 19.58 -9.36
C GLU A 13 -13.01 18.64 -8.88
N LEU A 14 -12.68 17.39 -8.57
CA LEU A 14 -13.67 16.41 -8.09
C LEU A 14 -14.36 16.81 -6.78
N LYS A 15 -13.66 17.55 -5.91
CA LYS A 15 -14.17 18.05 -4.63
C LYS A 15 -14.96 19.35 -4.75
N GLY A 16 -15.10 19.93 -5.94
CA GLY A 16 -15.86 21.16 -6.18
C GLY A 16 -15.07 22.45 -5.97
N GLY A 17 -13.76 22.45 -6.28
CA GLY A 17 -12.97 23.69 -6.40
C GLY A 17 -12.29 24.18 -5.10
N GLY A 18 -11.83 23.27 -4.24
CA GLY A 18 -11.04 23.66 -3.06
C GLY A 18 -9.67 24.26 -3.41
N PHE A 19 -9.10 25.10 -2.52
CA PHE A 19 -7.79 25.72 -2.75
C PHE A 19 -6.59 24.83 -2.37
N PHE A 20 -6.79 23.84 -1.49
CA PHE A 20 -5.67 23.03 -0.96
C PHE A 20 -6.09 21.63 -0.50
N LEU A 21 -5.15 20.69 -0.61
CA LEU A 21 -5.24 19.37 0.02
C LEU A 21 -4.83 19.47 1.50
N SER A 22 -5.59 18.82 2.38
CA SER A 22 -5.23 18.72 3.78
C SER A 22 -3.84 18.08 3.96
N PRO A 23 -3.07 18.38 5.01
CA PRO A 23 -1.79 17.72 5.27
C PRO A 23 -1.90 16.19 5.25
N ARG A 24 -3.03 15.65 5.74
CA ARG A 24 -3.33 14.22 5.74
C ARG A 24 -3.54 13.65 4.33
N ASP A 25 -4.25 14.38 3.47
CA ASP A 25 -4.44 14.00 2.07
C ASP A 25 -3.10 14.02 1.30
N ARG A 26 -2.29 15.08 1.51
CA ARG A 26 -0.95 15.16 0.90
C ARG A 26 -0.07 13.99 1.32
N TRP A 27 -0.10 13.66 2.60
CA TRP A 27 0.62 12.52 3.14
C TRP A 27 0.15 11.21 2.49
N PHE A 28 -1.16 11.01 2.36
CA PHE A 28 -1.72 9.82 1.73
C PHE A 28 -1.31 9.69 0.26
N LEU A 29 -1.33 10.78 -0.51
CA LEU A 29 -0.85 10.77 -1.90
C LEU A 29 0.64 10.45 -1.98
N LYS A 30 1.46 11.04 -1.11
CA LYS A 30 2.89 10.73 -1.03
C LYS A 30 3.12 9.26 -0.70
N PHE A 31 2.33 8.70 0.21
CA PHE A 31 2.38 7.28 0.54
C PHE A 31 2.09 6.40 -0.70
N LEU A 32 1.06 6.72 -1.48
CA LEU A 32 0.75 5.97 -2.71
C LEU A 32 1.89 6.05 -3.73
N GLU A 33 2.51 7.23 -3.86
CA GLU A 33 3.67 7.44 -4.74
C GLU A 33 4.90 6.66 -4.29
N GLU A 34 5.28 6.76 -3.01
CA GLU A 34 6.41 6.02 -2.42
C GLU A 34 6.23 4.51 -2.51
N ASN A 35 4.99 4.02 -2.60
CA ASN A 35 4.65 2.59 -2.71
C ASN A 35 4.34 2.16 -4.15
N ALA A 36 4.77 2.95 -5.14
CA ALA A 36 4.67 2.64 -6.57
C ALA A 36 3.24 2.26 -7.01
N TYR A 37 2.22 2.94 -6.50
CA TYR A 37 0.87 2.80 -7.05
C TYR A 37 0.81 3.45 -8.43
N PRO A 38 0.29 2.75 -9.46
CA PRO A 38 0.13 3.34 -10.80
C PRO A 38 -0.79 4.55 -10.76
N LEU A 39 -0.39 5.65 -11.40
CA LEU A 39 -1.16 6.90 -11.44
C LEU A 39 -2.61 6.68 -11.87
N GLU A 40 -2.84 5.93 -12.94
CA GLU A 40 -4.18 5.65 -13.46
C GLU A 40 -5.06 4.90 -12.45
N VAL A 41 -4.47 3.97 -11.70
CA VAL A 41 -5.16 3.23 -10.63
C VAL A 41 -5.54 4.16 -9.49
N VAL A 42 -4.64 5.08 -9.11
CA VAL A 42 -4.89 6.07 -8.05
C VAL A 42 -5.98 7.04 -8.47
N LYS A 43 -5.87 7.63 -9.67
CA LYS A 43 -6.87 8.55 -10.25
C LYS A 43 -8.26 7.92 -10.25
N GLU A 44 -8.37 6.73 -10.83
CA GLU A 44 -9.65 6.04 -10.96
C GLU A 44 -10.24 5.64 -9.59
N GLY A 45 -9.40 5.18 -8.66
CA GLY A 45 -9.85 4.81 -7.32
C GLY A 45 -10.37 6.02 -6.53
N ILE A 46 -9.67 7.15 -6.59
CA ILE A 46 -10.12 8.42 -5.99
C ILE A 46 -11.42 8.89 -6.65
N LYS A 47 -11.50 8.85 -7.98
CA LYS A 47 -12.69 9.26 -8.74
C LYS A 47 -13.93 8.49 -8.33
N ARG A 48 -13.84 7.16 -8.34
CA ARG A 48 -14.95 6.27 -7.94
C ARG A 48 -15.40 6.53 -6.52
N PHE A 49 -14.45 6.74 -5.62
CA PHE A 49 -14.74 7.05 -4.23
C PHE A 49 -15.43 8.40 -4.07
N ILE A 50 -14.91 9.48 -4.66
CA ILE A 50 -15.51 10.82 -4.47
C ILE A 50 -16.90 10.92 -5.12
N LEU A 51 -17.06 10.34 -6.32
CA LEU A 51 -18.32 10.40 -7.07
C LEU A 51 -19.43 9.54 -6.47
N SER A 52 -19.12 8.58 -5.59
CA SER A 52 -20.14 7.80 -4.87
C SER A 52 -20.85 8.60 -3.77
N TYR A 53 -20.35 9.80 -3.44
CA TYR A 53 -20.97 10.72 -2.50
C TYR A 53 -21.64 11.89 -3.23
N PRO A 54 -22.72 12.45 -2.63
CA PRO A 54 -23.39 13.62 -3.20
C PRO A 54 -22.47 14.86 -3.14
N PRO A 55 -22.60 15.81 -4.10
CA PRO A 55 -21.68 16.94 -4.27
C PRO A 55 -21.37 17.73 -2.99
N GLU A 56 -22.39 17.96 -2.16
CA GLU A 56 -22.31 18.80 -0.96
C GLU A 56 -21.39 18.20 0.11
N LYS A 57 -21.16 16.87 0.07
CA LYS A 57 -20.29 16.16 1.02
C LYS A 57 -18.86 16.03 0.54
N ARG A 58 -18.59 16.18 -0.77
CA ARG A 58 -17.30 15.84 -1.39
C ARG A 58 -16.13 16.66 -0.86
N GLN A 59 -16.35 17.94 -0.58
CA GLN A 59 -15.30 18.87 -0.15
C GLN A 59 -14.61 18.40 1.15
N LYS A 60 -15.37 17.81 2.07
CA LYS A 60 -14.89 17.37 3.39
C LYS A 60 -14.42 15.92 3.41
N LEU A 61 -14.55 15.18 2.31
CA LEU A 61 -14.19 13.76 2.26
C LEU A 61 -12.67 13.57 2.37
N PRO A 62 -12.18 12.83 3.37
CA PRO A 62 -10.77 12.47 3.43
C PRO A 62 -10.39 11.49 2.32
N LEU A 63 -9.26 11.72 1.64
CA LEU A 63 -8.86 10.88 0.50
C LEU A 63 -8.46 9.47 0.91
N PHE A 64 -7.94 9.28 2.12
CA PHE A 64 -7.48 7.96 2.57
C PHE A 64 -8.60 6.91 2.59
N LEU A 65 -9.87 7.33 2.64
CA LEU A 65 -11.02 6.42 2.55
C LEU A 65 -11.17 5.79 1.16
N SER A 66 -10.60 6.40 0.12
CA SER A 66 -10.55 5.81 -1.23
C SER A 66 -9.59 4.63 -1.34
N PHE A 67 -8.76 4.38 -0.31
CA PHE A 67 -7.70 3.39 -0.35
C PHE A 67 -8.19 1.97 -0.70
N LYS A 68 -9.35 1.57 -0.18
CA LYS A 68 -9.94 0.26 -0.47
C LYS A 68 -10.26 0.09 -1.96
N GLU A 69 -10.75 1.14 -2.61
CA GLU A 69 -11.07 1.10 -4.04
C GLU A 69 -9.80 1.13 -4.89
N ILE A 70 -8.79 1.92 -4.47
CA ILE A 70 -7.46 1.94 -5.10
C ILE A 70 -6.83 0.54 -5.05
N GLU A 71 -6.83 -0.13 -3.89
CA GLU A 71 -6.27 -1.48 -3.73
C GLU A 71 -6.98 -2.52 -4.61
N LYS A 72 -8.31 -2.43 -4.70
CA LYS A 72 -9.11 -3.30 -5.57
C LYS A 72 -8.74 -3.11 -7.04
N LEU A 73 -8.57 -1.86 -7.48
CA LEU A 73 -8.16 -1.54 -8.86
C LEU A 73 -6.72 -1.96 -9.13
N ARG A 74 -5.81 -1.76 -8.18
CA ARG A 74 -4.40 -2.17 -8.30
C ARG A 74 -4.29 -3.66 -8.59
N LYS A 75 -4.98 -4.49 -7.79
CA LYS A 75 -5.00 -5.95 -7.98
C LYS A 75 -5.49 -6.36 -9.37
N ARG A 76 -6.49 -5.66 -9.92
CA ARG A 76 -7.00 -5.92 -11.27
C ARG A 76 -6.01 -5.49 -12.35
N HIS A 77 -5.45 -4.28 -12.20
CA HIS A 77 -4.50 -3.71 -13.13
C HIS A 77 -3.24 -4.58 -13.25
N THR A 78 -2.70 -5.09 -12.14
CA THR A 78 -1.51 -5.97 -12.22
C THR A 78 -1.83 -7.33 -12.81
N LYS A 79 -3.04 -7.89 -12.57
CA LYS A 79 -3.47 -9.14 -13.24
C LYS A 79 -3.54 -9.00 -14.76
N GLN A 80 -3.90 -7.83 -15.26
CA GLN A 80 -4.01 -7.55 -16.69
C GLN A 80 -2.66 -7.21 -17.35
N LYS A 81 -1.70 -6.67 -16.59
CA LYS A 81 -0.41 -6.23 -17.12
C LYS A 81 0.59 -7.35 -17.43
N GLY A 82 0.23 -8.62 -17.22
CA GLY A 82 0.97 -9.81 -17.66
C GLY A 82 2.49 -9.63 -17.72
N THR A 83 3.19 -9.75 -16.60
CA THR A 83 4.65 -9.67 -16.62
C THR A 83 5.23 -10.85 -17.42
N SER A 84 6.23 -10.58 -18.24
CA SER A 84 6.98 -11.59 -19.00
C SER A 84 7.73 -12.58 -18.10
N GLU A 85 8.04 -12.16 -16.88
CA GLU A 85 8.65 -13.00 -15.83
C GLU A 85 7.61 -13.97 -15.24
N SER A 86 8.00 -15.24 -15.11
CA SER A 86 7.14 -16.27 -14.53
C SER A 86 6.81 -15.91 -13.07
N TRP A 87 5.54 -16.02 -12.68
CA TRP A 87 5.13 -15.76 -11.29
C TRP A 87 5.89 -16.62 -10.28
N LYS A 88 6.38 -17.79 -10.71
CA LYS A 88 7.25 -18.68 -9.91
C LYS A 88 8.61 -18.03 -9.62
N GLU A 89 9.24 -17.45 -10.63
CA GLU A 89 10.54 -16.77 -10.47
C GLU A 89 10.40 -15.56 -9.54
N LYS A 90 9.34 -14.76 -9.72
CA LYS A 90 8.99 -13.68 -8.79
C LYS A 90 8.81 -14.19 -7.37
N PHE A 91 8.07 -15.28 -7.18
CA PHE A 91 7.83 -15.88 -5.87
C PHE A 91 9.14 -16.23 -5.16
N TYR A 92 10.03 -16.99 -5.81
CA TYR A 92 11.31 -17.36 -5.23
C TYR A 92 12.22 -16.15 -4.96
N ARG A 93 12.29 -15.18 -5.89
CA ARG A 93 13.06 -13.95 -5.66
C ARG A 93 12.56 -13.18 -4.44
N ARG A 94 11.24 -13.08 -4.24
CA ARG A 94 10.67 -12.41 -3.07
C ARG A 94 10.99 -13.17 -1.78
N LEU A 95 11.04 -14.51 -1.81
CA LEU A 95 11.45 -15.31 -0.65
C LEU A 95 12.93 -15.11 -0.29
N GLU A 96 13.82 -15.01 -1.28
CA GLU A 96 15.25 -14.74 -1.04
C GLU A 96 15.48 -13.44 -0.25
N LEU A 97 14.67 -12.40 -0.51
CA LEU A 97 14.75 -11.14 0.23
C LEU A 97 14.46 -11.30 1.73
N VAL A 98 13.68 -12.32 2.10
CA VAL A 98 13.23 -12.54 3.49
C VAL A 98 14.16 -13.47 4.26
N ARG A 99 14.89 -14.36 3.56
CA ARG A 99 15.78 -15.35 4.20
C ARG A 99 16.71 -14.78 5.27
N PRO A 100 17.34 -13.60 5.12
CA PRO A 100 18.22 -13.04 6.15
C PRO A 100 17.53 -12.77 7.50
N TYR A 101 16.20 -12.62 7.49
CA TYR A 101 15.40 -12.28 8.67
C TYR A 101 14.65 -13.48 9.26
N MET A 102 14.54 -14.57 8.50
CA MET A 102 13.75 -15.75 8.85
C MET A 102 14.37 -17.02 8.26
N ALA A 103 15.28 -17.63 9.01
CA ALA A 103 16.05 -18.80 8.58
C ALA A 103 15.18 -20.07 8.39
N ASP A 104 14.12 -20.24 9.18
CA ASP A 104 13.31 -21.47 9.21
C ASP A 104 12.10 -21.46 8.27
N LEU A 105 12.20 -20.70 7.18
CA LEU A 105 11.11 -20.56 6.22
C LEU A 105 10.97 -21.82 5.35
N SER A 106 10.16 -22.77 5.85
CA SER A 106 9.73 -23.95 5.09
C SER A 106 8.41 -23.68 4.37
N PHE A 107 8.38 -23.95 3.07
CA PHE A 107 7.21 -23.74 2.23
C PHE A 107 6.95 -24.94 1.32
N LYS A 108 5.68 -25.21 1.08
CA LYS A 108 5.26 -26.08 -0.02
C LYS A 108 5.25 -25.26 -1.31
N GLU A 109 5.58 -25.87 -2.45
CA GLU A 109 5.49 -25.18 -3.72
C GLU A 109 4.02 -24.81 -4.01
N PRO A 110 3.70 -23.54 -4.31
CA PRO A 110 2.34 -23.12 -4.64
C PRO A 110 1.88 -23.73 -5.96
N LYS A 111 0.61 -24.12 -6.02
CA LYS A 111 -0.02 -24.72 -7.21
C LYS A 111 -0.39 -23.68 -8.26
N ASP A 112 -0.72 -22.47 -7.81
CA ASP A 112 -1.13 -21.37 -8.67
C ASP A 112 -0.68 -20.00 -8.13
N VAL A 113 -0.85 -18.97 -8.97
CA VAL A 113 -0.45 -17.59 -8.66
C VAL A 113 -1.19 -16.98 -7.46
N ASN A 114 -2.44 -17.37 -7.21
CA ASN A 114 -3.20 -16.85 -6.06
C ASN A 114 -2.75 -17.51 -4.76
N GLU A 115 -2.41 -18.80 -4.79
CA GLU A 115 -1.79 -19.49 -3.66
C GLU A 115 -0.41 -18.90 -3.34
N ALA A 116 0.41 -18.68 -4.36
CA ALA A 116 1.72 -18.03 -4.23
C ALA A 116 1.60 -16.63 -3.59
N GLU A 117 0.64 -15.81 -4.04
CA GLU A 117 0.38 -14.51 -3.42
C GLU A 117 -0.03 -14.63 -1.95
N LYS A 118 -0.95 -15.54 -1.63
CA LYS A 118 -1.40 -15.74 -0.24
C LYS A 118 -0.23 -16.10 0.67
N MET A 119 0.63 -17.01 0.20
CA MET A 119 1.84 -17.40 0.92
C MET A 119 2.78 -16.21 1.16
N LEU A 120 3.07 -15.41 0.13
CA LEU A 120 3.91 -14.23 0.28
C LEU A 120 3.30 -13.20 1.24
N MET A 121 1.97 -13.02 1.22
CA MET A 121 1.28 -12.15 2.19
C MET A 121 1.38 -12.65 3.63
N GLU A 122 1.37 -13.97 3.84
CA GLU A 122 1.61 -14.55 5.17
C GLU A 122 3.05 -14.38 5.62
N VAL A 123 4.01 -14.59 4.72
CA VAL A 123 5.44 -14.34 4.98
C VAL A 123 5.66 -12.87 5.32
N GLU A 124 5.05 -11.95 4.58
CA GLU A 124 5.16 -10.51 4.84
C GLU A 124 4.62 -10.14 6.22
N LYS A 125 3.50 -10.73 6.64
CA LYS A 125 2.93 -10.54 7.98
C LYS A 125 3.87 -11.07 9.07
N LYS A 126 4.44 -12.27 8.89
CA LYS A 126 5.38 -12.86 9.84
C LYS A 126 6.66 -12.04 9.95
N LEU A 127 7.23 -11.62 8.81
CA LEU A 127 8.38 -10.76 8.75
C LEU A 127 8.11 -9.43 9.49
N ALA A 128 6.99 -8.78 9.20
CA ALA A 128 6.61 -7.54 9.89
C ALA A 128 6.51 -7.73 11.41
N LYS A 129 6.01 -8.89 11.89
CA LYS A 129 6.00 -9.21 13.31
C LYS A 129 7.41 -9.35 13.89
N VAL A 130 8.30 -10.10 13.24
CA VAL A 130 9.70 -10.25 13.67
C VAL A 130 10.40 -8.90 13.75
N LEU A 131 10.24 -8.07 12.70
CA LEU A 131 10.82 -6.72 12.67
C LEU A 131 10.25 -5.84 13.77
N TRP A 132 8.94 -5.91 14.03
CA TRP A 132 8.31 -5.17 15.11
C TRP A 132 8.84 -5.59 16.47
N ASP A 133 8.94 -6.90 16.73
CA ASP A 133 9.36 -7.42 18.04
C ASP A 133 10.80 -6.99 18.38
N ASN A 134 11.66 -6.92 17.36
CA ASN A 134 13.05 -6.44 17.46
C ASN A 134 13.21 -4.92 17.68
N LEU A 135 12.16 -4.12 17.54
CA LEU A 135 12.24 -2.67 17.81
C LEU A 135 12.25 -2.38 19.32
N SER A 136 13.02 -1.35 19.67
CA SER A 136 12.98 -0.76 21.01
C SER A 136 11.61 -0.14 21.32
N GLN A 137 11.32 0.08 22.62
CA GLN A 137 10.07 0.72 23.03
C GLN A 137 9.93 2.16 22.50
N GLU A 138 11.04 2.89 22.38
CA GLU A 138 11.06 4.24 21.83
C GLU A 138 10.71 4.26 20.34
N GLU A 139 11.26 3.33 19.57
CA GLU A 139 10.96 3.19 18.14
C GLU A 139 9.51 2.79 17.89
N LYS A 140 8.99 1.83 18.67
CA LYS A 140 7.58 1.43 18.63
C LYS A 140 6.68 2.64 18.88
N ARG A 141 6.97 3.45 19.92
CA ARG A 141 6.21 4.68 20.22
C ARG A 141 6.30 5.70 19.09
N SER A 142 7.48 5.90 18.51
CA SER A 142 7.69 6.82 17.38
C SER A 142 6.86 6.42 16.16
N LEU A 143 6.86 5.14 15.79
CA LEU A 143 6.04 4.61 14.69
C LEU A 143 4.55 4.78 14.95
N LEU A 144 4.08 4.42 16.15
CA LEU A 144 2.66 4.60 16.51
C LEU A 144 2.23 6.07 16.47
N LYS A 145 3.12 7.00 16.85
CA LYS A 145 2.87 8.44 16.78
C LYS A 145 2.83 8.93 15.33
N LYS A 146 3.75 8.46 14.47
CA LYS A 146 3.81 8.81 13.04
C LYS A 146 2.52 8.51 12.30
N TYR A 147 1.86 7.39 12.62
CA TYR A 147 0.62 6.95 11.96
C TYR A 147 -0.64 7.15 12.82
N ALA A 148 -0.55 7.85 13.95
CA ALA A 148 -1.64 7.98 14.93
C ALA A 148 -2.96 8.49 14.32
N THR A 149 -2.86 9.37 13.33
CA THR A 149 -4.01 9.93 12.59
C THR A 149 -4.83 8.87 11.87
N PHE A 150 -4.26 7.71 11.53
CA PHE A 150 -4.94 6.61 10.85
C PHE A 150 -5.43 5.51 11.78
N LYS A 151 -5.28 5.63 13.11
CA LYS A 151 -5.70 4.59 14.07
C LYS A 151 -7.18 4.20 13.97
N GLY A 152 -8.05 5.12 13.54
CA GLY A 152 -9.47 4.83 13.30
C GLY A 152 -9.73 3.93 12.08
N GLU A 153 -8.74 3.76 11.19
CA GLU A 153 -8.78 2.89 10.02
C GLU A 153 -7.80 1.73 10.23
N GLU A 154 -8.22 0.71 10.98
CA GLU A 154 -7.34 -0.35 11.48
C GLU A 154 -6.53 -1.05 10.36
N GLU A 155 -7.19 -1.36 9.23
CA GLU A 155 -6.55 -2.01 8.07
C GLU A 155 -5.47 -1.13 7.43
N LEU A 156 -5.78 0.15 7.20
CA LEU A 156 -4.82 1.10 6.66
C LEU A 156 -3.67 1.30 7.64
N PHE A 157 -3.96 1.49 8.93
CA PHE A 157 -2.96 1.65 9.97
C PHE A 157 -1.99 0.47 10.05
N LYS A 158 -2.50 -0.77 10.08
CA LYS A 158 -1.69 -1.99 10.05
C LYS A 158 -0.84 -2.09 8.79
N LEU A 159 -1.40 -1.72 7.63
CA LEU A 159 -0.68 -1.71 6.37
C LEU A 159 0.46 -0.68 6.37
N LEU A 160 0.20 0.53 6.87
CA LEU A 160 1.20 1.60 6.98
C LEU A 160 2.37 1.19 7.87
N LEU A 161 2.07 0.62 9.04
CA LEU A 161 3.11 0.12 9.95
C LEU A 161 3.94 -0.98 9.28
N ARG A 162 3.28 -1.97 8.67
CA ARG A 162 3.97 -3.06 7.97
C ARG A 162 4.88 -2.55 6.84
N ARG A 163 4.40 -1.62 6.00
CA ARG A 163 5.21 -1.03 4.93
C ARG A 163 6.43 -0.29 5.47
N GLU A 164 6.27 0.46 6.55
CA GLU A 164 7.37 1.18 7.17
C GLU A 164 8.43 0.23 7.74
N LEU A 165 8.00 -0.87 8.38
CA LEU A 165 8.91 -1.90 8.88
C LEU A 165 9.72 -2.55 7.76
N LEU A 166 9.07 -2.92 6.66
CA LEU A 166 9.74 -3.51 5.50
C LEU A 166 10.70 -2.52 4.82
N LYS A 167 10.33 -1.23 4.74
CA LYS A 167 11.18 -0.18 4.18
C LYS A 167 12.49 -0.02 4.94
N ARG A 168 12.48 -0.17 6.27
CA ARG A 168 13.70 -0.13 7.10
C ARG A 168 14.72 -1.21 6.74
N VAL A 169 14.26 -2.34 6.20
CA VAL A 169 15.09 -3.46 5.77
C VAL A 169 15.28 -3.52 4.25
N GLY A 170 14.90 -2.46 3.52
CA GLY A 170 15.06 -2.38 2.08
C GLY A 170 14.06 -3.20 1.26
N ILE A 171 12.99 -3.71 1.88
CA ILE A 171 11.96 -4.51 1.20
C ILE A 171 10.75 -3.61 0.92
N SER A 172 10.36 -3.46 -0.35
CA SER A 172 9.18 -2.67 -0.74
C SER A 172 7.87 -3.41 -0.44
N SER A 173 7.75 -4.63 -0.98
CA SER A 173 6.56 -5.49 -1.00
C SER A 173 6.99 -6.93 -1.23
N LEU A 174 6.28 -7.90 -0.66
CA LEU A 174 6.41 -9.30 -1.09
C LEU A 174 5.33 -9.72 -2.09
N SER A 175 4.31 -8.90 -2.32
CA SER A 175 3.24 -9.23 -3.29
C SER A 175 3.78 -9.49 -4.70
N LEU A 176 3.25 -10.50 -5.37
CA LEU A 176 3.45 -10.77 -6.79
C LEU A 176 2.77 -9.73 -7.68
N PHE A 177 1.78 -9.03 -7.13
CA PHE A 177 0.98 -8.04 -7.85
C PHE A 177 1.45 -6.61 -7.63
N VAL A 178 2.58 -6.43 -6.95
CA VAL A 178 3.17 -5.14 -6.63
C VAL A 178 4.67 -5.25 -6.81
N ASP A 179 5.24 -4.49 -7.73
CA ASP A 179 6.70 -4.40 -7.89
C ASP A 179 7.31 -3.49 -6.81
#